data_AF-A0A3R9W0T7-F1
#
_entry.id   AF-A0A3R9W0T7-F1
#
_cell.length_a   1.000
_cell.length_b   1.000
_cell.length_c   1.000
_cell.angle_alpha   90.00
_cell.angle_beta   90.00
_cell.angle_gamma   90.00
#
_symmetry.space_group_name_H-M   'P 1'
#
loop_
_entity.id
_entity.type
_entity.pdbx_description
1 polymer ?
#
loop_
_entity_poly.entity_id
_entity_poly.type
_entity_poly.pdbx_seq_one_letter_code
_entity_poly.pdbx_strand_id
1 'polypeptide(L)'
;MTEHYEYVPHGLLRRRVRDIASGVEGVLMAVINENVSDSAVYERWVELAYIRNASGREFTTAASNVEPAHDQPRTAASRRDPRSA
;
A
#
# COMPACT_ATOMS: atom_id res chain seq x y z
N MET A 1 -29.25 -1.00 -2.82
CA MET A 1 -28.05 -1.34 -2.04
C MET A 1 -27.15 -0.14 -2.15
N THR A 2 -27.06 0.68 -1.12
CA THR A 2 -26.14 1.81 -1.13
C THR A 2 -24.82 1.24 -0.65
N GLU A 3 -23.88 1.02 -1.56
CA GLU A 3 -22.50 0.69 -1.17
C GLU A 3 -21.97 1.92 -0.42
N HIS A 4 -21.90 1.81 0.90
CA HIS A 4 -21.43 2.90 1.75
C HIS A 4 -19.91 2.79 1.84
N TYR A 5 -19.23 3.48 0.90
CA TYR A 5 -17.81 3.73 1.00
C TYR A 5 -17.52 5.22 1.07
N GLU A 6 -16.46 5.57 1.78
CA GLU A 6 -15.95 6.94 1.88
C GLU A 6 -14.47 6.96 1.53
N TYR A 7 -14.02 7.93 0.75
CA TYR A 7 -12.60 8.14 0.49
C TYR A 7 -11.90 8.71 1.72
N VAL A 8 -10.86 8.03 2.20
CA VAL A 8 -10.09 8.42 3.38
C VAL A 8 -8.78 9.08 2.94
N PRO A 9 -8.43 10.26 3.49
CA PRO A 9 -7.11 10.85 3.29
C PRO A 9 -6.00 9.94 3.80
N HIS A 10 -4.94 9.74 3.02
CA HIS A 10 -3.79 8.94 3.43
C HIS A 10 -2.47 9.59 3.05
N GLY A 11 -1.50 9.61 3.98
CA GLY A 11 -0.21 10.28 3.77
C GLY A 11 0.66 9.66 2.66
N LEU A 12 0.40 8.40 2.31
CA LEU A 12 1.10 7.67 1.25
C LEU A 12 0.37 7.70 -0.11
N LEU A 13 -0.72 8.47 -0.22
CA LEU A 13 -1.48 8.54 -1.47
C LEU A 13 -0.59 8.99 -2.64
N ARG A 14 -0.68 8.28 -3.77
CA ARG A 14 0.15 8.45 -4.97
C ARG A 14 1.66 8.23 -4.76
N ARG A 15 2.04 7.53 -3.68
CA ARG A 15 3.44 7.15 -3.41
C ARG A 15 3.66 5.65 -3.61
N ARG A 16 4.92 5.27 -3.79
CA ARG A 16 5.35 3.87 -3.83
C ARG A 16 5.17 3.25 -2.45
N VAL A 17 4.45 2.13 -2.41
CA VAL A 17 4.10 1.40 -1.20
C VAL A 17 4.35 -0.09 -1.38
N ARG A 18 4.48 -0.79 -0.24
CA ARG A 18 4.57 -2.23 -0.16
C ARG A 18 3.43 -2.74 0.70
N ASP A 19 2.69 -3.72 0.20
CA ASP A 19 1.77 -4.51 1.01
C ASP A 19 2.58 -5.56 1.78
N ILE A 20 2.60 -5.48 3.11
CA ILE A 20 3.39 -6.40 3.94
C ILE A 20 2.84 -7.83 3.94
N ALA A 21 1.55 -8.00 3.67
CA ALA A 21 0.90 -9.31 3.69
C ALA A 21 1.28 -10.14 2.45
N SER A 22 1.28 -9.53 1.27
CA SER A 22 1.68 -10.20 0.01
C SER A 22 3.15 -9.98 -0.37
N GLY A 23 3.80 -8.96 0.19
CA GLY A 23 5.12 -8.49 -0.20
C GLY A 23 5.16 -7.72 -1.52
N VAL A 24 4.01 -7.53 -2.18
CA VAL A 24 3.91 -6.86 -3.48
C VAL A 24 4.03 -5.34 -3.33
N GLU A 25 4.77 -4.73 -4.25
CA GLU A 25 4.92 -3.28 -4.32
C GLU A 25 4.06 -2.66 -5.43
N GLY A 26 3.66 -1.43 -5.21
CA GLY A 26 2.89 -0.65 -6.19
C GLY A 26 2.78 0.82 -5.79
N VAL A 27 1.82 1.52 -6.37
CA VAL A 27 1.47 2.89 -6.01
C VAL A 27 0.12 2.88 -5.32
N LEU A 28 0.01 3.53 -4.16
CA LEU A 28 -1.27 3.68 -3.46
C LEU A 28 -2.16 4.66 -4.24
N MET A 29 -3.26 4.18 -4.79
CA MET A 29 -4.16 4.96 -5.64
C MET A 29 -5.30 5.60 -4.85
N ALA A 30 -5.84 4.89 -3.85
CA ALA A 30 -6.90 5.34 -2.98
C ALA A 30 -6.90 4.56 -1.66
N VAL A 31 -7.47 5.16 -0.62
CA VAL A 31 -7.92 4.45 0.58
C VAL A 31 -9.40 4.76 0.74
N ILE A 32 -10.20 3.73 0.98
CA ILE A 32 -11.63 3.88 1.28
C ILE A 32 -11.95 3.23 2.61
N ASN A 33 -12.93 3.77 3.34
CA ASN A 33 -13.59 3.08 4.42
C ASN A 33 -14.87 2.45 3.86
N GLU A 34 -14.97 1.13 3.89
CA GLU A 34 -16.09 0.38 3.32
C GLU A 34 -16.80 -0.42 4.41
N ASN A 35 -18.14 -0.40 4.40
CA ASN A 35 -18.93 -1.30 5.21
C ASN A 35 -19.06 -2.66 4.51
N VAL A 36 -18.33 -3.66 5.00
CA VAL A 36 -18.31 -5.03 4.45
C VAL A 36 -19.27 -5.98 5.18
N SER A 37 -20.22 -5.44 5.95
CA SER A 37 -21.22 -6.26 6.61
C SER A 37 -22.36 -6.66 5.68
N ASP A 38 -22.68 -7.95 5.72
CA ASP A 38 -23.86 -8.51 5.03
C ASP A 38 -25.17 -8.29 5.82
N SER A 39 -25.12 -7.62 6.98
CA SER A 39 -26.27 -7.38 7.86
C SER A 39 -26.33 -5.93 8.33
N ALA A 40 -27.54 -5.35 8.31
CA ALA A 40 -27.81 -4.01 8.82
C ALA A 40 -27.77 -3.92 10.36
N VAL A 41 -27.71 -5.06 11.07
CA VAL A 41 -27.70 -5.09 12.55
C VAL A 41 -26.28 -4.91 13.10
N TYR A 42 -25.26 -5.26 12.33
CA TYR A 42 -23.87 -5.20 12.74
C TYR A 42 -23.03 -4.63 11.62
N GLU A 43 -22.66 -3.35 11.70
CA GLU A 43 -21.79 -2.72 10.72
C GLU A 43 -20.33 -3.11 10.96
N ARG A 44 -19.61 -3.41 9.87
CA ARG A 44 -18.18 -3.72 9.88
C ARG A 44 -17.51 -2.84 8.86
N TRP A 45 -16.97 -1.75 9.37
CA TRP A 45 -16.20 -0.80 8.58
C TRP A 45 -14.75 -1.24 8.52
N VAL A 46 -14.17 -1.24 7.32
CA VAL A 46 -12.76 -1.57 7.07
C VAL A 46 -12.14 -0.58 6.10
N GLU A 47 -10.93 -0.15 6.42
CA GLU A 47 -10.13 0.66 5.51
C GLU A 47 -9.41 -0.22 4.49
N LEU A 48 -9.78 -0.06 3.23
CA LEU A 48 -9.19 -0.76 2.09
C LEU A 48 -8.29 0.18 1.30
N ALA A 49 -7.07 -0.26 1.04
CA ALA A 49 -6.10 0.41 0.19
C ALA A 49 -6.09 -0.20 -1.21
N TYR A 50 -6.29 0.63 -2.22
CA TYR A 50 -6.16 0.27 -3.63
C TYR A 50 -4.74 0.53 -4.10
N ILE A 51 -4.02 -0.52 -4.49
CA ILE A 51 -2.64 -0.45 -4.95
C ILE A 51 -2.57 -0.86 -6.41
N ARG A 52 -1.91 -0.04 -7.22
CA ARG A 52 -1.59 -0.35 -8.62
C ARG A 52 -0.16 -0.86 -8.73
N ASN A 53 0.03 -2.11 -9.14
CA ASN A 53 1.34 -2.72 -9.27
C ASN A 53 2.08 -2.28 -10.56
N ALA A 54 3.31 -2.75 -10.74
CA ALA A 54 4.13 -2.43 -11.92
C ALA A 54 3.57 -2.95 -13.25
N SER A 55 2.72 -3.99 -13.23
CA SER A 55 2.03 -4.47 -14.43
C SER A 55 0.75 -3.68 -14.74
N GLY A 56 0.44 -2.63 -13.97
CA GLY A 56 -0.76 -1.83 -14.11
C GLY A 56 -2.03 -2.46 -13.53
N ARG A 57 -1.93 -3.63 -12.88
CA ARG A 57 -3.05 -4.30 -12.22
C ARG A 57 -3.31 -3.67 -10.86
N GLU A 58 -4.58 -3.47 -10.56
CA GLU A 58 -5.03 -3.01 -9.24
C GLU A 58 -5.45 -4.17 -8.36
N PHE A 59 -5.13 -4.06 -7.07
CA PHE A 59 -5.56 -4.98 -6.04
C PHE A 59 -5.83 -4.21 -4.74
N THR A 60 -6.61 -4.81 -3.85
CA THR A 60 -6.93 -4.25 -2.54
C THR A 60 -6.23 -5.01 -1.42
N THR A 61 -5.86 -4.29 -0.37
CA THR A 61 -5.36 -4.84 0.90
C THR A 61 -5.89 -3.98 2.05
N ALA A 62 -5.76 -4.43 3.29
CA ALA A 62 -6.08 -3.58 4.44
C ALA A 62 -5.12 -2.37 4.47
N ALA A 63 -5.63 -1.17 4.76
CA ALA A 63 -4.80 0.03 4.83
C ALA A 63 -3.66 -0.11 5.86
N SER A 64 -3.90 -0.87 6.94
CA SER A 64 -2.90 -1.20 7.96
C SER A 64 -1.72 -2.04 7.45
N ASN A 65 -1.84 -2.69 6.28
CA ASN A 65 -0.77 -3.48 5.68
C ASN A 65 0.14 -2.64 4.77
N VAL A 66 -0.18 -1.36 4.57
CA VAL A 66 0.51 -0.50 3.60
C VAL A 66 1.65 0.23 4.28
N GLU A 67 2.87 -0.08 3.86
CA GLU A 67 4.08 0.62 4.27
C GLU A 67 4.70 1.39 3.09
N PRO A 68 5.47 2.46 3.34
CA PRO A 68 6.30 3.06 2.30
C PRO A 68 7.23 2.00 1.70
N ALA A 69 7.26 1.89 0.37
CA ALA A 69 8.33 1.14 -0.28
C ALA A 69 9.57 2.05 -0.22
N HIS A 70 10.46 1.78 0.73
CA HIS A 70 11.73 2.50 0.79
C HIS A 70 12.49 2.29 -0.52
N ASP A 71 12.74 3.38 -1.25
CA ASP A 71 13.82 3.45 -2.22
C ASP A 71 15.13 3.34 -1.43
N GLN A 72 15.52 2.13 -1.04
CA GLN A 72 16.93 1.85 -0.88
C GLN A 72 17.42 1.40 -2.24
N PRO A 73 18.05 2.28 -3.05
CA PRO A 73 19.14 1.76 -3.85
C PRO A 73 20.12 1.20 -2.80
N ARG A 74 20.14 -0.13 -2.65
CA ARG A 74 21.28 -0.81 -2.02
C ARG A 74 22.45 -0.66 -2.97
N THR A 75 22.88 0.59 -3.14
CA THR A 75 24.06 0.95 -3.90
C THR A 75 25.18 0.22 -3.21
N ALA A 76 25.89 -0.56 -4.01
CA ALA A 76 27.09 -1.26 -3.67
C ALA A 76 28.22 -0.29 -3.24
N ALA A 77 28.05 0.45 -2.14
CA ALA A 77 29.10 1.22 -1.48
C ALA A 77 29.95 0.33 -0.55
N SER A 78 30.20 -0.90 -0.98
CA SER A 78 31.21 -1.77 -0.39
C SER A 78 31.88 -2.57 -1.50
N ARG A 79 32.45 -1.85 -2.47
CA ARG A 79 33.53 -2.40 -3.28
C ARG A 79 34.54 -1.33 -3.66
N ARG A 80 35.65 -1.41 -2.92
CA ARG A 80 37.00 -0.91 -3.19
C ARG A 80 37.26 0.56 -2.86
N ASP A 81 38.11 0.75 -1.86
CA ASP A 81 39.35 1.48 -2.12
C ASP A 81 40.53 0.48 -2.11
N PRO A 82 41.38 0.47 -3.16
CA PRO A 82 42.61 -0.30 -3.21
C PRO A 82 43.74 0.43 -2.45
N ARG A 83 44.78 -0.31 -2.09
CA ARG A 83 46.06 0.16 -1.51
C ARG A 83 46.48 1.58 -1.93
N SER A 84 46.81 2.42 -0.95
CA SER A 84 47.83 3.49 -0.93
C SER A 84 47.92 3.96 0.53
N ALA A 85 49.03 4.04 1.25
CA ALA A 85 50.46 3.96 0.97
C ALA A 85 51.18 3.35 2.19
#